data_AF-A0A259SRP1-F1
#
_entry.id   AF-A0A259SRP1-F1
#
_cell.length_a   1.000
_cell.length_b   1.000
_cell.length_c   1.000
_cell.angle_alpha   90.00
_cell.angle_beta   90.00
_cell.angle_gamma   90.00
#
_symmetry.space_group_name_H-M   'P 1'
#
loop_
_entity.id
_entity.type
_entity.pdbx_description
1 polymer ?
#
loop_
_entity_poly.entity_id
_entity_poly.type
_entity_poly.pdbx_seq_one_letter_code
_entity_poly.pdbx_strand_id
1 'polypeptide(L)'
;MTATAPAPHSGDVAADTAVLRALRRIRGPQSQRNREFWLLLFAVVVAGSALTLVQLGALGRIDPMILLIGGGLAVLVFALHIVLRFVASDADPFVLPIATLLTGVGIAEIYRIDVANQATGWNASSNKQLMWMAISVAGAIALVIFLRNYRVLYKYTYLSGLAGLVLLVLPFIPGLKADANADVWISIGGLGFQPGELSKIFLAIFFAGYLVRTRESL
;
A
#
# COMPACT_ATOMS: atom_id res chain seq x y z
N MET A 1 28.75 37.99 -61.27
CA MET A 1 27.31 37.68 -61.40
C MET A 1 27.25 36.27 -61.97
N THR A 2 26.81 35.24 -61.27
CA THR A 2 25.53 35.06 -60.58
C THR A 2 25.68 34.08 -59.40
N ALA A 3 25.07 34.42 -58.27
CA ALA A 3 24.84 33.53 -57.15
C ALA A 3 23.60 32.63 -57.39
N THR A 4 23.37 31.69 -56.46
CA THR A 4 22.14 30.88 -56.18
C THR A 4 22.10 29.46 -56.78
N ALA A 5 21.75 28.39 -56.06
CA ALA A 5 21.33 28.17 -54.65
C ALA A 5 21.74 26.74 -54.21
N PRO A 6 21.96 26.45 -52.91
CA PRO A 6 22.15 25.07 -52.46
C PRO A 6 20.81 24.32 -52.45
N ALA A 7 20.80 23.11 -53.02
CA ALA A 7 19.66 22.20 -52.98
C ALA A 7 19.36 21.73 -51.54
N PRO A 8 18.08 21.51 -51.18
CA PRO A 8 17.70 21.22 -49.80
C PRO A 8 18.25 19.87 -49.33
N HIS A 9 18.83 19.88 -48.14
CA HIS A 9 19.41 18.71 -47.49
C HIS A 9 18.31 17.70 -47.13
N SER A 10 18.39 16.50 -47.69
CA SER A 10 17.55 15.34 -47.34
C SER A 10 17.84 14.77 -45.94
N GLY A 11 18.69 15.42 -45.14
CA GLY A 11 19.07 15.03 -43.79
C GLY A 11 18.11 15.50 -42.70
N ASP A 12 17.30 16.52 -42.98
CA ASP A 12 16.53 17.22 -41.93
C ASP A 12 15.27 16.43 -41.50
N VAL A 13 14.58 15.76 -42.43
CA VAL A 13 13.32 15.05 -42.14
C VAL A 13 13.53 13.77 -41.30
N ALA A 14 14.64 13.08 -41.52
CA ALA A 14 14.99 11.88 -40.76
C ALA A 14 15.47 12.20 -39.34
N ALA A 15 16.21 13.31 -39.18
CA ALA A 15 16.63 13.83 -37.88
C ALA A 15 15.43 14.26 -37.03
N ASP A 16 14.47 14.99 -37.62
CA ASP A 16 13.26 15.43 -36.92
C ASP A 16 12.41 14.27 -36.40
N THR A 17 12.29 13.18 -37.17
CA THR A 17 11.53 12.01 -36.74
C THR A 17 12.21 11.25 -35.60
N ALA A 18 13.55 11.20 -35.58
CA ALA A 18 14.34 10.57 -34.53
C ALA A 18 14.32 11.41 -33.23
N VAL A 19 14.40 12.73 -33.34
CA VAL A 19 14.28 13.67 -32.22
C VAL A 19 12.84 13.68 -31.68
N LEU A 20 11.81 13.66 -32.52
CA LEU A 20 10.42 13.53 -32.08
C LEU A 20 10.15 12.18 -31.39
N ARG A 21 10.79 11.08 -31.84
CA ARG A 21 10.74 9.78 -31.14
C ARG A 21 11.50 9.81 -29.82
N ALA A 22 12.64 10.50 -29.76
CA ALA A 22 13.43 10.69 -28.55
C ALA A 22 12.72 11.58 -27.52
N LEU A 23 12.10 12.68 -27.96
CA LEU A 23 11.26 13.57 -27.14
C LEU A 23 9.97 12.87 -26.67
N ARG A 24 9.34 12.02 -27.49
CA ARG A 24 8.26 11.11 -27.05
C ARG A 24 8.75 10.09 -26.02
N ARG A 25 10.03 9.67 -26.06
CA ARG A 25 10.63 8.72 -25.10
C ARG A 25 11.00 9.35 -23.77
N ILE A 26 11.25 10.66 -23.73
CA ILE A 26 11.50 11.43 -22.49
C ILE A 26 10.22 11.59 -21.65
N ARG A 27 9.04 11.33 -22.22
CA ARG A 27 7.76 11.18 -21.51
C ARG A 27 7.04 9.86 -21.87
N GLY A 28 7.68 8.72 -21.58
CA GLY A 28 6.98 7.42 -21.46
C GLY A 28 5.99 7.44 -20.27
N PRO A 29 4.88 6.68 -20.30
CA PRO A 29 3.59 7.25 -19.98
C PRO A 29 3.29 7.29 -18.47
N GLN A 30 2.92 8.48 -17.99
CA GLN A 30 2.13 8.64 -16.75
C GLN A 30 0.76 7.90 -16.77
N SER A 31 0.44 7.16 -17.85
CA SER A 31 -0.83 6.46 -18.00
C SER A 31 -1.09 5.45 -16.89
N GLN A 32 -0.04 4.82 -16.34
CA GLN A 32 -0.22 3.80 -15.30
C GLN A 32 -0.68 4.43 -13.98
N ARG A 33 -0.11 5.58 -13.56
CA ARG A 33 -0.58 6.30 -12.36
C ARG A 33 -1.94 6.94 -12.57
N ASN A 34 -2.23 7.43 -13.78
CA ASN A 34 -3.58 7.92 -14.09
C ASN A 34 -4.62 6.78 -14.05
N ARG A 35 -4.26 5.55 -14.45
CA ARG A 35 -5.12 4.36 -14.28
C ARG A 35 -5.31 4.02 -12.82
N GLU A 36 -4.23 4.01 -12.03
CA GLU A 36 -4.30 3.81 -10.59
C GLU A 36 -5.28 4.80 -9.94
N PHE A 37 -5.21 6.09 -10.28
CA PHE A 37 -6.13 7.11 -9.76
C PHE A 37 -7.59 6.75 -10.04
N TRP A 38 -7.94 6.38 -11.29
CA TRP A 38 -9.32 6.03 -11.64
C TRP A 38 -9.79 4.74 -10.98
N LEU A 39 -8.92 3.72 -10.89
CA LEU A 39 -9.21 2.48 -10.19
C LEU A 39 -9.37 2.71 -8.69
N LEU A 40 -8.58 3.62 -8.12
CA LEU A 40 -8.65 3.99 -6.71
C LEU A 40 -9.94 4.75 -6.41
N LEU A 41 -10.30 5.70 -7.27
CA LEU A 41 -11.59 6.39 -7.17
C LEU A 41 -12.75 5.41 -7.25
N PHE A 42 -12.71 4.47 -8.20
CA PHE A 42 -13.69 3.40 -8.30
C PHE A 42 -13.75 2.57 -7.00
N ALA A 43 -12.61 2.16 -6.46
CA ALA A 43 -12.54 1.41 -5.21
C ALA A 43 -13.16 2.16 -4.03
N VAL A 44 -12.87 3.46 -3.90
CA VAL A 44 -13.44 4.33 -2.84
C VAL A 44 -14.95 4.48 -3.01
N VAL A 45 -15.44 4.67 -4.24
CA VAL A 45 -16.89 4.75 -4.51
C VAL A 45 -17.58 3.45 -4.13
N VAL A 46 -17.01 2.29 -4.50
CA VAL A 46 -17.57 0.98 -4.13
C VAL A 46 -17.58 0.79 -2.61
N ALA A 47 -16.47 1.08 -1.93
CA ALA A 47 -16.37 0.98 -0.47
C ALA A 47 -17.36 1.91 0.26
N GLY A 48 -17.47 3.17 -0.18
CA GLY A 48 -18.41 4.14 0.37
C GLY A 48 -19.87 3.75 0.10
N SER A 49 -20.15 3.20 -1.07
CA SER A 49 -21.48 2.67 -1.41
C SER A 49 -21.85 1.47 -0.54
N ALA A 50 -20.91 0.53 -0.34
CA ALA A 50 -21.11 -0.62 0.54
C ALA A 50 -21.42 -0.18 1.98
N LEU A 51 -20.64 0.75 2.53
CA LEU A 51 -20.91 1.32 3.86
C LEU A 51 -22.28 2.01 3.94
N THR A 52 -22.66 2.76 2.90
CA THR A 52 -23.96 3.44 2.85
C THR A 52 -25.12 2.44 2.79
N LEU A 53 -24.99 1.37 1.99
CA LEU A 53 -25.98 0.30 1.89
C LEU A 53 -26.15 -0.44 3.21
N VAL A 54 -25.07 -0.71 3.95
CA VAL A 54 -25.14 -1.31 5.28
C VAL A 54 -25.91 -0.40 6.24
N GLN A 55 -25.64 0.91 6.24
CA GLN A 55 -26.34 1.85 7.11
C GLN A 55 -27.83 1.95 6.78
N LEU A 56 -28.18 2.08 5.49
CA LEU A 56 -29.59 2.11 5.07
C LEU A 56 -30.30 0.79 5.35
N GLY A 57 -29.65 -0.34 5.10
CA GLY A 57 -30.24 -1.67 5.26
C GLY A 57 -30.38 -2.10 6.72
N ALA A 58 -29.40 -1.80 7.58
CA ALA A 58 -29.38 -2.25 8.97
C ALA A 58 -29.94 -1.20 9.95
N LEU A 59 -29.75 0.10 9.69
CA LEU A 59 -30.15 1.19 10.60
C LEU A 59 -31.31 2.02 10.08
N GLY A 60 -31.68 1.90 8.80
CA GLY A 60 -32.75 2.70 8.17
C GLY A 60 -32.41 4.19 7.99
N ARG A 61 -31.19 4.60 8.36
CA ARG A 61 -30.71 5.98 8.29
C ARG A 61 -29.22 6.02 7.98
N ILE A 62 -28.77 7.13 7.42
CA ILE A 62 -27.35 7.39 7.18
C ILE A 62 -26.82 8.19 8.38
N ASP A 63 -25.77 7.69 9.00
CA ASP A 63 -24.94 8.39 9.96
C ASP A 63 -23.77 9.08 9.22
N PRO A 64 -23.79 10.42 9.11
CA PRO A 64 -22.76 11.16 8.40
C PRO A 64 -21.36 11.00 9.02
N MET A 65 -21.28 10.73 10.32
CA MET A 65 -19.99 10.62 11.02
C MET A 65 -19.17 9.43 10.50
N ILE A 66 -19.83 8.31 10.24
CA ILE A 66 -19.19 7.09 9.72
C ILE A 66 -18.67 7.32 8.30
N LEU A 67 -19.47 8.01 7.48
CA LEU A 67 -19.06 8.41 6.13
C LEU A 67 -17.90 9.40 6.16
N LEU A 68 -17.87 10.31 7.12
CA LEU A 68 -16.80 11.29 7.28
C LEU A 68 -15.48 10.62 7.70
N ILE A 69 -15.52 9.64 8.60
CA ILE A 69 -14.34 8.83 8.96
C ILE A 69 -13.85 8.05 7.74
N GLY A 70 -14.75 7.38 7.00
CA GLY A 70 -14.42 6.69 5.75
C GLY A 70 -13.81 7.61 4.70
N GLY A 71 -14.35 8.83 4.55
CA GLY A 71 -13.82 9.87 3.68
C GLY A 71 -12.43 10.34 4.09
N GLY A 72 -12.17 10.50 5.40
CA GLY A 72 -10.84 10.82 5.92
C GLY A 72 -9.80 9.73 5.59
N LEU A 73 -10.18 8.46 5.70
CA LEU A 73 -9.30 7.35 5.28
C LEU A 73 -9.10 7.32 3.76
N ALA A 74 -10.12 7.63 2.97
CA ALA A 74 -9.98 7.77 1.52
C ALA A 74 -8.96 8.86 1.17
N VAL A 75 -9.01 10.02 1.83
CA VAL A 75 -8.00 11.10 1.66
C VAL A 75 -6.60 10.59 1.99
N LEU A 76 -6.43 9.82 3.07
CA LEU A 76 -5.13 9.24 3.44
C LEU A 76 -4.60 8.26 2.37
N VAL A 77 -5.49 7.45 1.78
CA VAL A 77 -5.14 6.54 0.68
C VAL A 77 -4.78 7.31 -0.59
N PHE A 78 -5.49 8.40 -0.91
CA PHE A 78 -5.10 9.30 -2.00
C PHE A 78 -3.76 10.00 -1.73
N ALA A 79 -3.45 10.33 -0.48
CA ALA A 79 -2.12 10.84 -0.11
C ALA A 79 -1.04 9.79 -0.39
N LEU A 80 -1.28 8.51 -0.09
CA LEU A 80 -0.37 7.43 -0.47
C LEU A 80 -0.22 7.32 -2.00
N HIS A 81 -1.30 7.43 -2.78
CA HIS A 81 -1.23 7.48 -4.24
C HIS A 81 -0.31 8.61 -4.73
N ILE A 82 -0.44 9.81 -4.15
CA ILE A 82 0.41 10.96 -4.49
C ILE A 82 1.87 10.66 -4.15
N VAL A 83 2.15 10.08 -2.98
CA VAL A 83 3.51 9.69 -2.57
C VAL A 83 4.10 8.66 -3.54
N LEU A 84 3.34 7.63 -3.92
CA LEU A 84 3.78 6.64 -4.92
C LEU A 84 4.07 7.29 -6.27
N ARG A 85 3.27 8.27 -6.69
CA ARG A 85 3.49 9.00 -7.95
C ARG A 85 4.84 9.71 -8.00
N PHE A 86 5.33 10.22 -6.88
CA PHE A 86 6.60 10.96 -6.81
C PHE A 86 7.81 10.09 -6.43
N VAL A 87 7.63 9.15 -5.51
CA VAL A 87 8.74 8.38 -4.93
C VAL A 87 8.95 7.06 -5.66
N ALA A 88 7.87 6.43 -6.14
CA ALA A 88 7.87 5.09 -6.71
C ALA A 88 7.06 5.05 -8.02
N SER A 89 7.43 5.89 -8.99
CA SER A 89 6.70 6.05 -10.27
C SER A 89 6.49 4.75 -11.02
N ASP A 90 7.40 3.78 -10.85
CA ASP A 90 7.45 2.51 -11.58
C ASP A 90 6.81 1.33 -10.82
N ALA A 91 6.26 1.55 -9.61
CA ALA A 91 5.50 0.52 -8.88
C ALA A 91 4.28 -0.01 -9.70
N ASP A 92 3.70 -1.14 -9.31
CA ASP A 92 2.49 -1.63 -9.95
C ASP A 92 1.28 -0.71 -9.63
N PRO A 93 0.53 -0.21 -10.64
CA PRO A 93 -0.63 0.66 -10.43
C PRO A 93 -1.88 -0.06 -9.89
N PHE A 94 -1.92 -1.39 -9.84
CA PHE A 94 -3.10 -2.16 -9.43
C PHE A 94 -3.13 -2.50 -7.94
N VAL A 95 -1.96 -2.55 -7.29
CA VAL A 95 -1.83 -3.01 -5.89
C VAL A 95 -2.61 -2.12 -4.93
N LEU A 96 -2.44 -0.78 -5.02
CA LEU A 96 -3.13 0.14 -4.11
C LEU A 96 -4.66 0.12 -4.29
N PRO A 97 -5.21 0.20 -5.53
CA PRO A 97 -6.65 0.08 -5.75
C PRO A 97 -7.26 -1.24 -5.26
N ILE A 98 -6.61 -2.38 -5.54
CA ILE A 98 -7.11 -3.71 -5.12
C ILE A 98 -7.12 -3.80 -3.59
N ALA A 99 -6.03 -3.40 -2.93
CA ALA A 99 -5.97 -3.38 -1.47
C ALA A 99 -7.06 -2.48 -0.87
N THR A 100 -7.24 -1.28 -1.43
CA THR A 100 -8.27 -0.32 -0.97
C THR A 100 -9.68 -0.89 -1.12
N LEU A 101 -9.97 -1.52 -2.26
CA LEU A 101 -11.27 -2.13 -2.51
C LEU A 101 -11.56 -3.25 -1.51
N LEU A 102 -10.62 -4.19 -1.36
CA LEU A 102 -10.78 -5.32 -0.43
C LEU A 102 -10.90 -4.86 1.01
N THR A 103 -10.07 -3.92 1.45
CA THR A 103 -10.14 -3.35 2.79
C THR A 103 -11.45 -2.60 3.01
N GLY A 104 -11.90 -1.79 2.04
CA GLY A 104 -13.13 -1.02 2.15
C GLY A 104 -14.38 -1.90 2.24
N VAL A 105 -14.48 -2.92 1.38
CA VAL A 105 -15.57 -3.91 1.45
C VAL A 105 -15.49 -4.70 2.75
N GLY A 106 -14.30 -5.14 3.16
CA GLY A 106 -14.10 -5.85 4.44
C GLY A 106 -14.55 -5.02 5.64
N ILE A 107 -14.25 -3.73 5.68
CA ILE A 107 -14.71 -2.81 6.74
C ILE A 107 -16.23 -2.68 6.72
N ALA A 108 -16.86 -2.58 5.54
CA ALA A 108 -18.31 -2.51 5.44
C ALA A 108 -18.98 -3.77 6.01
N GLU A 109 -18.44 -4.95 5.73
CA GLU A 109 -18.97 -6.22 6.25
C GLU A 109 -18.73 -6.38 7.75
N ILE A 110 -17.56 -5.99 8.26
CA ILE A 110 -17.30 -5.99 9.71
C ILE A 110 -18.26 -5.02 10.41
N TYR A 111 -18.47 -3.83 9.85
CA TYR A 111 -19.41 -2.86 10.38
C TYR A 111 -20.85 -3.40 10.38
N ARG A 112 -21.27 -4.11 9.33
CA ARG A 112 -22.56 -4.80 9.27
C ARG A 112 -22.73 -5.80 10.42
N ILE A 113 -21.68 -6.58 10.71
CA ILE A 113 -21.67 -7.56 11.81
C ILE A 113 -21.71 -6.87 13.17
N ASP A 114 -20.94 -5.79 13.36
CA ASP A 114 -20.95 -5.02 14.60
C ASP A 114 -22.34 -4.42 14.90
N VAL A 115 -23.02 -3.89 13.87
CA VAL A 115 -24.40 -3.40 14.01
C VAL A 115 -25.34 -4.54 14.43
N ALA A 116 -25.25 -5.70 13.81
CA ALA A 116 -26.06 -6.86 14.16
C ALA A 116 -25.80 -7.35 15.60
N ASN A 117 -24.55 -7.25 16.07
CA ASN A 117 -24.15 -7.63 17.42
C ASN A 117 -24.33 -6.50 18.45
N GLN A 118 -24.85 -5.34 18.05
CA GLN A 118 -24.96 -4.13 18.88
C GLN A 118 -23.61 -3.71 19.52
N ALA A 119 -22.51 -4.00 18.83
CA ALA A 119 -21.18 -3.63 19.29
C ALA A 119 -20.91 -2.15 19.03
N THR A 120 -20.53 -1.41 20.07
CA THR A 120 -20.29 0.04 20.00
C THR A 120 -18.93 0.42 20.58
N GLY A 121 -18.43 1.62 20.21
CA GLY A 121 -17.19 2.16 20.76
C GLY A 121 -16.00 1.24 20.48
N TRP A 122 -15.15 1.00 21.48
CA TRP A 122 -13.96 0.15 21.33
C TRP A 122 -14.29 -1.35 21.26
N ASN A 123 -15.52 -1.76 21.53
CA ASN A 123 -15.93 -3.16 21.37
C ASN A 123 -16.29 -3.48 19.91
N ALA A 124 -16.58 -2.46 19.09
CA ALA A 124 -16.82 -2.63 17.66
C ALA A 124 -15.50 -2.96 16.94
N SER A 125 -15.48 -4.08 16.21
CA SER A 125 -14.31 -4.52 15.46
C SER A 125 -14.00 -3.61 14.27
N SER A 126 -15.03 -3.01 13.69
CA SER A 126 -14.95 -2.02 12.62
C SER A 126 -14.15 -0.79 13.04
N ASN A 127 -14.35 -0.29 14.27
CA ASN A 127 -13.58 0.84 14.79
C ASN A 127 -12.08 0.51 14.94
N LYS A 128 -11.75 -0.70 15.42
CA LYS A 128 -10.37 -1.18 15.46
C LYS A 128 -9.80 -1.32 14.05
N GLN A 129 -10.59 -1.82 13.11
CA GLN A 129 -10.17 -2.00 11.71
C GLN A 129 -9.90 -0.65 11.03
N LEU A 130 -10.71 0.38 11.29
CA LEU A 130 -10.50 1.74 10.78
C LEU A 130 -9.19 2.34 11.33
N MET A 131 -8.92 2.17 12.63
CA MET A 131 -7.66 2.62 13.23
C MET A 131 -6.46 1.87 12.64
N TRP A 132 -6.53 0.54 12.53
CA TRP A 132 -5.46 -0.25 11.93
C TRP A 132 -5.22 0.11 10.46
N MET A 133 -6.28 0.35 9.68
CA MET A 133 -6.16 0.86 8.32
C MET A 133 -5.41 2.20 8.29
N ALA A 134 -5.75 3.15 9.17
CA ALA A 134 -5.04 4.43 9.26
C ALA A 134 -3.54 4.24 9.55
N ILE A 135 -3.22 3.40 10.54
CA ILE A 135 -1.83 3.08 10.93
C ILE A 135 -1.10 2.42 9.77
N SER A 136 -1.72 1.45 9.09
CA SER A 136 -1.13 0.74 7.95
C SER A 136 -0.85 1.66 6.77
N VAL A 137 -1.77 2.56 6.41
CA VAL A 137 -1.56 3.49 5.29
C VAL A 137 -0.50 4.53 5.65
N ALA A 138 -0.53 5.08 6.87
CA ALA A 138 0.50 5.99 7.36
C ALA A 138 1.89 5.32 7.39
N GLY A 139 1.95 4.08 7.86
CA GLY A 139 3.16 3.25 7.86
C GLY A 139 3.66 2.97 6.44
N ALA A 140 2.76 2.69 5.48
CA ALA A 140 3.11 2.51 4.08
C ALA A 140 3.67 3.80 3.45
N ILE A 141 3.07 4.96 3.73
CA ILE A 141 3.58 6.27 3.32
C ILE A 141 5.00 6.46 3.85
N ALA A 142 5.20 6.27 5.16
CA ALA A 142 6.50 6.40 5.80
C ALA A 142 7.52 5.44 5.17
N LEU A 143 7.16 4.16 4.99
CA LEU A 143 8.02 3.16 4.39
C LEU A 143 8.46 3.54 2.98
N VAL A 144 7.53 3.99 2.13
CA VAL A 144 7.85 4.41 0.75
C VAL A 144 8.81 5.61 0.75
N ILE A 145 8.60 6.59 1.64
CA ILE A 145 9.45 7.78 1.74
C ILE A 145 10.85 7.44 2.25
N PHE A 146 10.95 6.70 3.36
CA PHE A 146 12.24 6.41 4.01
C PHE A 146 13.02 5.29 3.32
N LEU A 147 12.33 4.30 2.74
CA LEU A 147 12.94 3.15 2.07
C LEU A 147 12.97 3.31 0.55
N ARG A 148 13.36 4.50 0.08
CA ARG A 148 13.46 4.80 -1.36
C ARG A 148 14.42 3.86 -2.11
N ASN A 149 15.45 3.37 -1.43
CA ASN A 149 16.37 2.37 -1.99
C ASN A 149 16.24 1.03 -1.24
N TYR A 150 15.36 0.16 -1.74
CA TYR A 150 15.16 -1.18 -1.19
C TYR A 150 16.44 -2.03 -1.20
N ARG A 151 17.46 -1.68 -2.02
CA ARG A 151 18.72 -2.42 -2.05
C ARG A 151 19.53 -2.27 -0.75
N VAL A 152 19.23 -1.27 0.07
CA VAL A 152 19.85 -1.11 1.40
C VAL A 152 19.59 -2.35 2.28
N LEU A 153 18.45 -3.04 2.08
CA LEU A 153 18.11 -4.25 2.84
C LEU A 153 19.12 -5.39 2.63
N TYR A 154 19.80 -5.45 1.48
CA TYR A 154 20.83 -6.48 1.23
C TYR A 154 22.00 -6.40 2.22
N LYS A 155 22.33 -5.20 2.70
CA LYS A 155 23.39 -5.01 3.72
C LYS A 155 22.99 -5.58 5.08
N TYR A 156 21.69 -5.68 5.35
CA TYR A 156 21.12 -6.13 6.60
C TYR A 156 20.49 -7.53 6.50
N THR A 157 20.90 -8.34 5.52
CA THR A 157 20.35 -9.68 5.28
C THR A 157 20.36 -10.54 6.55
N TYR A 158 21.54 -10.74 7.16
CA TYR A 158 21.68 -11.57 8.36
C TYR A 158 21.02 -10.95 9.61
N LEU A 159 21.05 -9.62 9.74
CA LEU A 159 20.37 -8.93 10.82
C LEU A 159 18.85 -9.11 10.73
N SER A 160 18.31 -9.06 9.51
CA SER A 160 16.90 -9.36 9.23
C SER A 160 16.58 -10.81 9.56
N GLY A 161 17.45 -11.76 9.22
CA GLY A 161 17.28 -13.18 9.58
C GLY A 161 17.22 -13.40 11.09
N LEU A 162 18.16 -12.79 11.83
CA LEU A 162 18.17 -12.83 13.30
C LEU A 162 16.91 -12.19 13.90
N ALA A 163 16.52 -11.00 13.43
CA ALA A 163 15.31 -10.32 13.90
C ALA A 163 14.05 -11.16 13.63
N GLY A 164 13.95 -11.77 12.45
CA GLY A 164 12.86 -12.67 12.08
C GLY A 164 12.78 -13.90 12.99
N LEU A 165 13.92 -14.52 13.28
CA LEU A 165 13.98 -15.67 14.19
C LEU A 165 13.59 -15.29 15.63
N VAL A 166 14.10 -14.16 16.13
CA VAL A 166 13.75 -13.64 17.46
C VAL A 166 12.26 -13.38 17.55
N LEU A 167 11.67 -12.71 16.55
CA LEU A 167 10.23 -12.44 16.50
C LEU A 167 9.38 -13.71 16.43
N LEU A 168 9.89 -14.78 15.78
CA LEU A 168 9.20 -16.07 15.71
C LEU A 168 9.16 -16.77 17.07
N VAL A 169 10.23 -16.64 17.85
CA VAL A 169 10.34 -17.25 19.19
C VAL A 169 9.63 -16.41 20.26
N LEU A 170 9.46 -15.11 20.02
CA LEU A 170 8.92 -14.14 20.99
C LEU A 170 7.62 -14.57 21.68
N PRO A 171 6.60 -15.14 21.01
CA PRO A 171 5.35 -15.56 21.68
C PRO A 171 5.53 -16.71 22.68
N PHE A 172 6.61 -17.48 22.59
CA PHE A 172 6.90 -18.59 23.51
C PHE A 172 7.51 -18.12 24.83
N ILE A 173 7.90 -16.85 24.95
CA ILE A 173 8.48 -16.31 26.18
C ILE A 173 7.36 -16.08 27.21
N PRO A 174 7.41 -16.74 28.38
CA PRO A 174 6.40 -16.56 29.42
C PRO A 174 6.41 -15.11 29.94
N GLY A 175 5.22 -14.53 30.13
CA GLY A 175 5.04 -13.15 30.59
C GLY A 175 4.74 -12.10 29.51
N LEU A 176 4.83 -12.45 28.21
CA LEU A 176 4.44 -11.58 27.08
C LEU A 176 3.15 -12.03 26.38
N LYS A 177 2.52 -13.09 26.88
CA LYS A 177 1.27 -13.63 26.33
C LYS A 177 0.11 -12.68 26.62
N ALA A 178 -0.69 -12.37 25.62
CA ALA A 178 -1.98 -11.73 25.86
C ALA A 178 -2.94 -12.74 26.52
N ASP A 179 -3.72 -12.31 27.51
CA ASP A 179 -4.72 -13.13 28.22
C ASP A 179 -5.91 -13.59 27.35
N ALA A 180 -5.81 -13.44 26.03
CA ALA A 180 -6.80 -13.91 25.07
C ALA A 180 -6.46 -15.33 24.60
N ASN A 181 -7.48 -16.13 24.31
CA ASN A 181 -7.49 -17.55 23.92
C ASN A 181 -6.62 -17.97 22.69
N ALA A 182 -5.64 -17.17 22.26
CA ALA A 182 -4.70 -17.46 21.21
C ALA A 182 -3.26 -17.12 21.66
N ASP A 183 -2.49 -18.16 22.02
CA ASP A 183 -1.11 -18.17 22.54
C ASP A 183 -0.03 -17.45 21.66
N VAL A 184 -0.42 -16.77 20.58
CA VAL A 184 0.48 -16.21 19.56
C VAL A 184 0.44 -14.68 19.49
N TRP A 185 -0.52 -14.05 20.18
CA TRP A 185 -0.71 -12.59 20.16
C TRP A 185 0.00 -11.90 21.32
N ILE A 186 0.67 -10.78 21.02
CA ILE A 186 1.29 -9.89 22.01
C ILE A 186 0.52 -8.58 22.00
N SER A 187 0.16 -8.09 23.20
CA SER A 187 -0.49 -6.79 23.38
C SER A 187 0.50 -5.82 24.02
N ILE A 188 0.75 -4.69 23.38
CA ILE A 188 1.55 -3.59 23.94
C ILE A 188 0.68 -2.34 23.93
N GLY A 189 0.39 -1.78 25.12
CA GLY A 189 -0.35 -0.53 25.26
C GLY A 189 -1.77 -0.55 24.67
N GLY A 190 -2.44 -1.71 24.63
CA GLY A 190 -3.78 -1.86 24.06
C GLY A 190 -3.82 -2.14 22.55
N LEU A 191 -2.66 -2.17 21.88
CA LEU A 191 -2.51 -2.61 20.50
C LEU A 191 -2.00 -4.06 20.48
N GLY A 192 -2.84 -4.98 19.99
CA GLY A 192 -2.44 -6.36 19.73
C GLY A 192 -1.81 -6.47 18.35
N PHE A 193 -0.61 -7.03 18.25
CA PHE A 193 -0.02 -7.42 16.97
C PHE A 193 0.51 -8.84 17.05
N GLN A 194 0.62 -9.50 15.90
CA GLN A 194 1.20 -10.83 15.81
C GLN A 194 2.67 -10.72 15.40
N PRO A 195 3.63 -11.03 16.28
CA PRO A 195 5.07 -10.97 15.96
C PRO A 195 5.43 -11.84 14.75
N GLY A 196 4.69 -12.95 14.57
CA GLY A 196 4.82 -13.85 13.43
C GLY A 196 4.56 -13.19 12.06
N GLU A 197 3.81 -12.08 12.00
CA GLU A 197 3.63 -11.35 10.74
C GLU A 197 4.87 -10.55 10.37
N LEU A 198 5.46 -9.87 11.33
CA LEU A 198 6.72 -9.16 11.14
C LEU A 198 7.86 -10.13 10.84
N SER A 199 7.91 -11.28 11.52
CA SER A 199 8.94 -12.29 11.28
C SER A 199 8.92 -12.79 9.83
N LYS A 200 7.75 -12.98 9.21
CA LYS A 200 7.63 -13.34 7.79
C LYS A 200 8.31 -12.34 6.87
N ILE A 201 8.15 -11.03 7.13
CA ILE A 201 8.78 -9.98 6.33
C ILE A 201 10.31 -10.03 6.50
N PHE A 202 10.78 -10.08 7.73
CA PHE A 202 12.23 -10.15 8.03
C PHE A 202 12.90 -11.40 7.45
N LEU A 203 12.24 -12.55 7.54
CA LEU A 203 12.72 -13.80 6.95
C LEU A 203 12.70 -13.75 5.42
N ALA A 204 11.69 -13.15 4.80
CA ALA A 204 11.65 -12.95 3.35
C ALA A 204 12.85 -12.11 2.87
N ILE A 205 13.20 -11.04 3.60
CA ILE A 205 14.38 -10.22 3.32
C ILE A 205 15.67 -11.04 3.46
N PHE A 206 15.77 -11.84 4.53
CA PHE A 206 16.91 -12.73 4.74
C PHE A 206 17.07 -13.75 3.60
N PHE A 207 16.01 -14.47 3.25
CA PHE A 207 16.07 -15.48 2.19
C PHE A 207 16.39 -14.85 0.83
N ALA A 208 15.79 -13.70 0.51
CA ALA A 208 16.10 -12.99 -0.73
C ALA A 208 17.57 -12.58 -0.81
N GLY A 209 18.12 -12.00 0.27
CA GLY A 209 19.53 -11.59 0.30
C GLY A 209 20.51 -12.77 0.32
N TYR A 210 20.16 -13.85 1.03
CA TYR A 210 20.98 -15.05 1.12
C TYR A 210 21.06 -15.78 -0.23
N LEU A 211 19.92 -16.03 -0.88
CA LEU A 211 19.86 -16.75 -2.15
C LEU A 211 20.60 -16.03 -3.28
N VAL A 212 20.51 -14.69 -3.35
CA VAL A 212 21.24 -13.91 -4.36
C VAL A 212 22.74 -14.03 -4.16
N ARG A 213 23.24 -13.93 -2.92
CA ARG A 213 24.66 -14.04 -2.62
C ARG A 213 25.21 -15.44 -2.92
N THR A 214 24.46 -16.49 -2.58
CA THR A 214 24.87 -17.88 -2.87
C THR A 214 24.85 -18.18 -4.38
N ARG A 215 23.95 -17.55 -5.14
CA ARG A 215 23.96 -17.65 -6.62
C ARG A 215 25.20 -17.02 -7.25
N GLU A 216 25.73 -15.93 -6.69
CA GLU A 216 26.95 -15.28 -7.20
C GLU A 216 28.24 -16.04 -6.86
N SER A 217 28.21 -16.99 -5.93
CA SER A 217 29.36 -17.84 -5.56
C SER A 217 29.47 -19.16 -6.34
N LEU A 218 28.49 -19.47 -7.20
CA LEU A 218 28.44 -20.65 -8.07
C LEU A 218 28.76 -20.26 -9.51
#